data_AF-J9B749-F1
#
_entry.id   AF-J9B749-F1
#
_cell.length_a   1.000
_cell.length_b   1.000
_cell.length_c   1.000
_cell.angle_alpha   90.00
_cell.angle_beta   90.00
_cell.angle_gamma   90.00
#
_symmetry.space_group_name_H-M   'P 1'
#
loop_
_entity.id
_entity.type
_entity.pdbx_description
1 polymer ?
#
loop_
_entity_poly.entity_id
_entity_poly.type
_entity_poly.pdbx_seq_one_letter_code
_entity_poly.pdbx_strand_id
1 'polypeptide(L)'
;MLPAVYRAYERALVKYPFLTQASSAGALAAMADMLTQNFVEKRWQKGNYNPARTIRFSALILFWIAPITYRWFLLLEKLKGKANLLPLKRMILDQ
;
A
#
# COMPACT_ATOMS: atom_id res chain seq x y z
N MET A 1 24.70 1.90 3.01
CA MET A 1 23.75 1.93 1.86
C MET A 1 22.29 1.96 2.34
N LEU A 2 21.85 1.00 3.16
CA LEU A 2 20.50 1.00 3.78
C LEU A 2 20.03 2.33 4.42
N PRO A 3 20.84 3.02 5.26
CA PRO A 3 20.41 4.28 5.86
C PRO A 3 20.23 5.42 4.84
N ALA A 4 20.95 5.38 3.72
CA ALA A 4 20.80 6.38 2.66
C ALA A 4 19.47 6.18 1.90
N VAL A 5 19.11 4.93 1.60
CA VAL A 5 17.84 4.57 0.95
C VAL A 5 16.65 4.93 1.85
N TYR A 6 16.74 4.60 3.14
CA TYR A 6 15.69 4.94 4.11
C TYR A 6 15.47 6.45 4.21
N ARG A 7 16.54 7.25 4.33
CA ARG A 7 16.43 8.72 4.35
C ARG A 7 15.87 9.28 3.05
N ALA A 8 16.20 8.69 1.89
CA ALA A 8 15.63 9.09 0.61
C ALA A 8 14.12 8.80 0.56
N TYR A 9 13.70 7.64 1.08
CA TYR A 9 12.30 7.28 1.21
C TYR A 9 11.55 8.23 2.14
N GLU A 10 12.08 8.54 3.32
CA GLU A 10 11.46 9.52 4.24
C GLU A 10 11.28 10.89 3.57
N ARG A 11 12.31 11.39 2.86
CA ARG A 11 12.20 12.66 2.13
C ARG A 11 11.12 12.60 1.06
N ALA A 12 11.02 11.50 0.32
CA ALA A 12 9.96 11.30 -0.67
C ALA A 12 8.58 11.26 -0.02
N LEU A 13 8.45 10.58 1.13
CA LEU A 13 7.21 10.45 1.88
C LEU A 13 6.71 11.81 2.40
N VAL A 14 7.60 12.66 2.90
CA VAL A 14 7.23 14.02 3.35
C VAL A 14 6.91 14.94 2.17
N LYS A 15 7.69 14.88 1.09
CA LYS A 15 7.54 15.77 -0.07
C LYS A 15 6.36 15.40 -0.97
N TYR A 16 6.13 14.10 -1.15
CA TYR A 16 5.12 13.51 -2.03
C TYR A 16 4.41 12.34 -1.34
N PRO A 17 3.63 12.59 -0.27
CA PRO A 17 3.04 11.54 0.57
C PRO A 17 2.15 10.59 -0.22
N PHE A 18 1.26 11.13 -1.05
CA PHE A 18 0.36 10.35 -1.88
C PHE A 18 1.12 9.43 -2.85
N LEU A 19 2.03 9.99 -3.66
CA LEU A 19 2.77 9.22 -4.67
C LEU A 19 3.63 8.15 -4.02
N THR A 20 4.28 8.48 -2.90
CA THR A 20 5.14 7.54 -2.18
C THR A 20 4.33 6.40 -1.59
N GLN A 21 3.19 6.69 -0.93
CA GLN A 21 2.32 5.67 -0.36
C GLN A 21 1.70 4.76 -1.44
N ALA A 22 1.20 5.34 -2.53
CA ALA A 22 0.62 4.58 -3.63
C ALA A 22 1.67 3.67 -4.29
N SER A 23 2.86 4.20 -4.56
CA SER A 23 3.98 3.44 -5.14
C SER A 23 4.41 2.29 -4.22
N SER A 24 4.55 2.55 -2.92
CA SER A 24 4.86 1.52 -1.92
C SER A 24 3.80 0.43 -1.87
N ALA A 25 2.51 0.79 -1.89
CA ALA A 25 1.41 -0.17 -1.88
C ALA A 25 1.41 -1.05 -3.14
N GLY A 26 1.60 -0.45 -4.32
CA GLY A 26 1.70 -1.18 -5.59
C GLY A 26 2.91 -2.12 -5.64
N ALA A 27 4.06 -1.69 -5.14
CA ALA A 27 5.26 -2.53 -5.06
C ALA A 27 5.06 -3.70 -4.08
N LEU A 28 4.46 -3.44 -2.92
CA LEU A 28 4.13 -4.47 -1.93
C LEU A 28 3.15 -5.50 -2.50
N ALA A 29 2.14 -5.04 -3.24
CA ALA A 29 1.20 -5.91 -3.94
C ALA A 29 1.87 -6.81 -4.98
N ALA A 30 2.78 -6.26 -5.78
CA ALA A 30 3.54 -7.03 -6.75
C ALA A 30 4.40 -8.10 -6.06
N MET A 31 5.08 -7.74 -4.98
CA MET A 31 5.90 -8.66 -4.19
C MET A 31 5.05 -9.75 -3.54
N ALA A 32 3.90 -9.39 -2.96
CA ALA A 32 2.97 -10.34 -2.35
C ALA A 32 2.43 -11.35 -3.36
N ASP A 33 2.03 -10.91 -4.55
CA ASP A 33 1.55 -11.81 -5.60
C ASP A 33 2.68 -12.68 -6.16
N MET A 34 3.89 -12.14 -6.34
CA MET A 34 5.05 -12.93 -6.74
C MET A 34 5.37 -14.02 -5.72
N LEU A 35 5.34 -13.69 -4.43
CA LEU A 35 5.53 -14.66 -3.34
C LEU A 35 4.43 -15.73 -3.35
N THR A 36 3.18 -15.32 -3.56
CA THR A 36 2.03 -16.24 -3.63
C THR A 36 2.17 -17.21 -4.80
N GLN A 37 2.45 -16.70 -5.99
CA GLN A 37 2.63 -17.53 -7.18
C GLN A 37 3.81 -18.50 -7.02
N ASN A 38 4.95 -18.02 -6.51
CA ASN A 38 6.17 -18.83 -6.46
C ASN A 38 6.17 -19.84 -5.31
N PHE A 39 5.72 -19.45 -4.11
CA PHE A 39 5.85 -20.27 -2.91
C PHE A 39 4.57 -21.00 -2.51
N VAL A 40 3.41 -20.36 -2.63
CA VAL A 40 2.12 -20.98 -2.27
C VAL A 40 1.64 -21.87 -3.41
N GLU A 41 1.60 -21.32 -4.62
CA GLU A 41 1.12 -22.04 -5.80
C GLU A 41 2.23 -22.90 -6.46
N LYS A 42 3.48 -22.79 -5.99
CA LYS A 42 4.67 -23.51 -6.49
C LYS A 42 4.87 -23.35 -7.99
N ARG A 43 4.47 -22.21 -8.56
CA ARG A 43 4.54 -21.95 -10.00
C ARG A 43 5.96 -21.85 -10.53
N TRP A 44 6.89 -21.39 -9.69
CA TRP A 44 8.31 -21.35 -10.02
C TRP A 44 8.86 -22.73 -10.38
N GLN A 45 8.51 -23.76 -9.60
CA GLN A 45 8.93 -25.15 -9.85
C GLN A 45 8.34 -25.72 -11.14
N LYS A 46 7.19 -25.19 -11.57
CA LYS A 46 6.48 -25.57 -12.78
C LYS A 46 6.81 -24.68 -13.99
N GLY A 47 7.68 -23.68 -13.82
CA GLY A 47 8.05 -22.71 -14.86
C GLY A 47 6.88 -21.85 -15.37
N ASN A 48 5.78 -21.72 -14.62
CA ASN A 48 4.53 -21.09 -15.09
C ASN A 48 4.16 -19.80 -14.32
N TYR A 49 5.17 -19.04 -13.90
CA TYR A 49 4.96 -17.70 -13.32
C TYR A 49 4.17 -16.81 -14.28
N ASN A 50 3.13 -16.14 -13.77
CA ASN A 50 2.25 -15.27 -14.56
C ASN A 50 2.51 -13.79 -14.20
N PRO A 51 3.37 -13.09 -14.95
CA PRO A 51 3.66 -11.67 -14.71
C PRO A 51 2.45 -10.76 -14.97
N ALA A 52 1.57 -11.14 -15.89
CA ALA A 52 0.38 -10.35 -16.20
C ALA A 52 -0.57 -10.27 -15.00
N ARG A 53 -0.69 -11.33 -14.20
CA ARG A 53 -1.45 -11.31 -12.94
C ARG A 53 -0.84 -10.33 -11.93
N THR A 54 0.48 -10.39 -11.75
CA THR A 54 1.20 -9.51 -10.83
C THR A 54 1.03 -8.04 -11.22
N ILE A 55 1.19 -7.71 -12.50
CA ILE A 55 1.01 -6.36 -13.02
C ILE A 55 -0.42 -5.87 -12.81
N ARG A 56 -1.44 -6.70 -13.13
CA ARG A 56 -2.85 -6.32 -12.91
C ARG A 56 -3.15 -6.05 -11.45
N PHE A 57 -2.70 -6.93 -10.54
CA PHE A 57 -2.94 -6.77 -9.12
C PHE A 57 -2.22 -5.54 -8.54
N SER A 58 -0.96 -5.35 -8.93
CA SER A 58 -0.17 -4.17 -8.55
C SER A 58 -0.79 -2.88 -9.08
N ALA A 59 -1.22 -2.84 -10.35
CA ALA A 59 -1.84 -1.68 -10.97
C ALA A 59 -3.19 -1.33 -10.30
N LEU A 60 -4.02 -2.33 -9.97
CA LEU A 60 -5.25 -2.11 -9.22
C LEU A 60 -4.96 -1.47 -7.86
N ILE A 61 -3.93 -1.93 -7.15
CA ILE A 61 -3.59 -1.36 -5.85
C ILE A 61 -2.99 0.04 -6.00
N LEU A 62 -2.10 0.25 -6.96
CA LEU A 62 -1.40 1.51 -7.20
C LEU A 62 -2.35 2.64 -7.65
N PHE A 63 -3.21 2.36 -8.63
CA PHE A 63 -4.00 3.39 -9.31
C PHE A 63 -5.45 3.48 -8.83
N TRP A 64 -5.97 2.46 -8.14
CA TRP A 64 -7.36 2.43 -7.69
C TRP A 64 -7.49 2.38 -6.17
N ILE A 65 -6.97 1.33 -5.54
CA ILE A 65 -7.17 1.14 -4.10
C ILE A 65 -6.42 2.20 -3.28
N ALA A 66 -5.11 2.39 -3.52
CA ALA A 66 -4.33 3.33 -2.74
C ALA A 66 -4.84 4.78 -2.81
N PRO A 67 -5.29 5.32 -3.97
CA PRO A 67 -5.91 6.64 -4.03
C PRO A 67 -7.23 6.76 -3.26
N ILE A 68 -8.08 5.74 -3.32
CA ILE A 68 -9.35 5.73 -2.58
C ILE A 68 -9.08 5.68 -1.08
N THR A 69 -8.21 4.78 -0.64
CA THR A 69 -7.82 4.64 0.76
C THR A 69 -7.13 5.91 1.29
N TYR A 70 -6.26 6.54 0.52
CA TYR A 70 -5.62 7.80 0.88
C TYR A 70 -6.66 8.92 1.08
N ARG A 71 -7.64 9.05 0.16
CA ARG A 71 -8.74 10.01 0.30
C ARG A 71 -9.60 9.71 1.53
N TRP A 72 -9.89 8.45 1.79
CA TRP A 72 -10.67 8.02 2.95
C TRP A 72 -9.98 8.41 4.26
N PHE A 73 -8.68 8.15 4.40
CA PHE A 73 -7.93 8.56 5.59
C PHE A 73 -7.88 10.07 5.77
N LEU A 74 -7.73 10.85 4.69
CA LEU A 74 -7.83 12.31 4.76
C LEU A 74 -9.22 12.80 5.23
N LEU A 75 -10.29 12.07 4.92
CA LEU A 75 -11.63 12.37 5.42
C LEU A 75 -11.77 12.00 6.90
N LEU A 76 -11.26 10.84 7.32
CA LEU A 76 -11.22 10.43 8.73
C LEU A 76 -10.41 11.41 9.60
N GLU A 77 -9.35 12.00 9.05
CA GLU A 77 -8.57 13.02 9.74
C GLU A 77 -9.36 14.30 10.04
N LYS A 78 -10.31 14.67 9.17
CA LYS A 78 -11.16 15.86 9.34
C LYS A 78 -12.23 15.70 10.43
N LEU A 79 -12.43 14.49 10.96
CA LEU A 79 -13.35 14.27 12.07
C LEU A 79 -12.89 15.06 13.29
N LYS A 80 -13.80 15.87 13.84
CA LYS A 80 -13.60 16.60 15.09
C LYS A 80 -14.28 15.85 16.24
N GLY A 81 -13.73 15.97 17.44
CA GLY A 81 -14.26 15.34 18.64
C GLY A 81 -13.36 15.54 19.85
N LYS A 82 -13.76 14.98 21.00
CA LYS A 82 -12.94 14.96 22.22
C LYS A 82 -11.68 14.13 21.96
N ALA A 83 -10.51 14.63 22.34
CA ALA A 83 -9.21 14.00 22.03
C ALA A 83 -9.14 12.51 22.45
N ASN A 84 -9.71 12.16 23.60
CA ASN A 84 -9.69 10.78 24.12
C ASN A 84 -10.62 9.81 23.35
N LEU A 85 -11.66 10.33 22.69
CA LEU A 85 -12.65 9.52 21.96
C LEU A 85 -12.40 9.54 20.44
N LEU A 86 -11.52 10.42 19.96
CA LEU A 86 -11.27 10.60 18.55
C LEU A 86 -10.66 9.36 17.87
N PRO A 87 -9.67 8.65 18.47
CA PRO A 87 -9.16 7.41 17.89
C PRO A 87 -10.24 6.33 17.80
N LEU A 88 -11.05 6.16 18.86
CA LEU A 88 -12.15 5.20 18.88
C LEU A 88 -13.19 5.51 17.79
N LYS A 89 -13.55 6.78 17.63
CA LYS A 89 -14.51 7.22 16.59
C LYS A 89 -13.97 6.98 15.18
N ARG A 90 -12.68 7.24 14.94
CA ARG A 90 -12.04 6.97 13.64
C ARG A 90 -12.02 5.47 13.35
N MET A 91 -11.67 4.65 14.35
CA MET A 91 -11.66 3.20 14.22
C MET A 91 -13.06 2.67 13.90
N ILE A 92 -14.11 3.07 14.63
CA ILE A 92 -15.49 2.61 14.38
C ILE A 92 -15.97 2.97 12.97
N LEU A 93 -15.59 4.14 12.44
CA LEU A 93 -15.97 4.55 11.10
C LEU A 93 -15.19 3.82 10.00
N ASP A 94 -13.98 3.36 10.31
CA ASP A 94 -13.09 2.66 9.38
C ASP A 94 -13.39 1.16 9.25
N GLN A 95 -14.01 0.56 10.28
CA GLN A 95 -14.44 -0.86 10.29
C GLN A 95 -15.78 -1.05 9.58
#